data_AF-A0A1I0NQ30-F1
#
_entry.id   AF-A0A1I0NQ30-F1
#
_cell.length_a   1.000
_cell.length_b   1.000
_cell.length_c   1.000
_cell.angle_alpha   90.00
_cell.angle_beta   90.00
_cell.angle_gamma   90.00
#
_symmetry.space_group_name_H-M   'P 1'
#
loop_
_entity.id
_entity.type
_entity.pdbx_description
1 polymer ?
#
loop_
_entity_poly.entity_id
_entity_poly.type
_entity_poly.pdbx_seq_one_letter_code
_entity_poly.pdbx_strand_id
1 'polypeptide(L)'
;MQVNNILSASRFGAYFKKHLVDNYRLYLMSLIVLTGLLLFALLFAVFAEPSIHTYTDLIPAFLIGLYVAGLIFTSKSFSELGNKSRGIDYLLLPASHLEKFLTTLLITTIGFLAIYHVAFFLAVKAGEGIISLRNGTPLVNDLAYNREADNWYINYFIWFVAQAMFLLGTVYFQKYSLIKTVLCFFIFLTGMYLINAIFAQIFFHEYMRDWKEQFPFIGVNILLPHNMEAHTAQYSMNFVMLELPKKAWKPLLYFFEYFVPPALWTVAYFKLRDKEI
;
A
#
# COMPACT_ATOMS: atom_id res chain seq x y z
N MET A 1 -7.59 -37.64 -22.31
CA MET A 1 -7.89 -36.48 -21.45
C MET A 1 -6.85 -35.42 -21.70
N GLN A 2 -7.21 -34.23 -22.21
CA GLN A 2 -6.27 -33.12 -22.31
C GLN A 2 -5.89 -32.71 -20.88
N VAL A 3 -4.60 -32.85 -20.54
CA VAL A 3 -4.09 -32.42 -19.25
C VAL A 3 -4.22 -30.89 -19.21
N ASN A 4 -5.02 -30.37 -18.27
CA ASN A 4 -5.10 -28.94 -18.06
C ASN A 4 -3.77 -28.46 -17.46
N ASN A 5 -2.92 -27.90 -18.32
CA ASN A 5 -1.58 -27.45 -17.95
C ASN A 5 -1.58 -26.06 -17.31
N ILE A 6 -2.72 -25.35 -17.30
CA ILE A 6 -2.79 -23.95 -16.86
C ILE A 6 -3.28 -23.83 -15.42
N LEU A 7 -4.39 -24.49 -15.06
CA LEU A 7 -4.95 -24.44 -13.70
C LEU A 7 -5.72 -25.71 -13.37
N SER A 8 -5.36 -26.37 -12.29
CA SER A 8 -6.13 -27.45 -11.69
C SER A 8 -6.39 -27.14 -10.22
N ALA A 9 -7.66 -27.09 -9.81
CA ALA A 9 -8.04 -26.78 -8.43
C ALA A 9 -7.42 -27.74 -7.40
N SER A 10 -7.29 -29.03 -7.75
CA SER A 10 -6.66 -30.04 -6.89
C SER A 10 -5.16 -29.77 -6.69
N ARG A 11 -4.44 -29.50 -7.79
CA ARG A 11 -3.01 -29.18 -7.76
C ARG A 11 -2.74 -27.85 -7.06
N PHE A 12 -3.56 -26.84 -7.35
CA PHE A 12 -3.54 -25.54 -6.67
C PHE A 12 -3.70 -25.69 -5.16
N GLY A 13 -4.75 -26.38 -4.70
CA GLY A 13 -5.01 -26.59 -3.28
C GLY A 13 -3.89 -27.39 -2.59
N ALA A 14 -3.35 -28.41 -3.26
CA ALA A 14 -2.21 -29.16 -2.75
C ALA A 14 -0.95 -28.29 -2.61
N TYR A 15 -0.65 -27.46 -3.60
CA TYR A 15 0.48 -26.54 -3.57
C TYR A 15 0.30 -25.44 -2.51
N PHE A 16 -0.89 -24.84 -2.42
CA PHE A 16 -1.23 -23.85 -1.40
C PHE A 16 -1.08 -24.43 0.02
N LYS A 17 -1.63 -25.63 0.26
CA LYS A 17 -1.46 -26.34 1.54
C LYS A 17 0.00 -26.64 1.82
N LYS A 18 0.76 -27.12 0.83
CA LYS A 18 2.20 -27.35 0.97
C LYS A 18 2.91 -26.06 1.39
N HIS A 19 2.68 -24.95 0.68
CA HIS A 19 3.30 -23.66 0.99
C HIS A 19 3.00 -23.20 2.43
N LEU A 20 1.76 -23.38 2.90
CA LEU A 20 1.39 -23.06 4.28
C LEU A 20 2.09 -23.98 5.30
N VAL A 21 2.13 -25.29 5.04
CA VAL A 21 2.74 -26.28 5.94
C VAL A 21 4.27 -26.14 5.97
N ASP A 22 4.90 -25.74 4.87
CA ASP A 22 6.35 -25.52 4.84
C ASP A 22 6.73 -24.23 5.61
N ASN A 23 5.83 -23.24 5.65
CA ASN A 23 6.10 -21.92 6.23
C ASN A 23 5.36 -21.61 7.54
N TYR A 24 4.57 -22.53 8.10
CA TYR A 24 3.72 -22.24 9.27
C TYR A 24 4.50 -21.72 10.48
N ARG A 25 5.70 -22.27 10.76
CA ARG A 25 6.56 -21.80 11.86
C ARG A 25 6.99 -20.37 11.65
N LEU A 26 7.37 -20.04 10.41
CA LEU A 26 7.77 -18.68 10.04
C LEU A 26 6.60 -17.72 10.17
N TYR A 27 5.38 -18.12 9.76
CA TYR A 27 4.19 -17.28 9.92
C TYR A 27 3.79 -17.08 11.38
N LEU A 28 3.87 -18.11 12.22
CA LEU A 28 3.62 -18.00 13.66
C LEU A 28 4.65 -17.09 14.35
N MET A 29 5.94 -17.27 14.03
CA MET A 29 6.99 -16.38 14.55
C MET A 29 6.78 -14.94 14.07
N SER A 30 6.42 -14.75 12.80
CA SER A 30 6.13 -13.43 12.23
C SER A 30 4.92 -12.79 12.92
N LEU A 31 3.88 -13.56 13.26
CA LEU A 31 2.72 -13.09 14.02
C LEU A 31 3.12 -12.58 15.40
N ILE A 32 3.93 -13.35 16.14
CA ILE A 32 4.41 -12.96 17.48
C ILE A 32 5.25 -11.68 17.40
N VAL A 33 6.22 -11.63 16.48
CA VAL A 33 7.10 -10.47 16.29
C VAL A 33 6.30 -9.24 15.86
N LEU A 34 5.38 -9.39 14.91
CA LEU A 34 4.51 -8.31 14.44
C LEU A 34 3.64 -7.78 15.58
N THR A 35 3.00 -8.66 16.35
CA THR A 35 2.18 -8.28 17.51
C THR A 35 3.02 -7.53 18.54
N GLY A 36 4.22 -8.02 18.85
CA GLY A 36 5.14 -7.37 19.80
C GLY A 36 5.59 -5.98 19.32
N LEU A 37 5.92 -5.84 18.04
CA LEU A 37 6.32 -4.56 17.45
C LEU A 37 5.16 -3.55 17.45
N LEU A 38 3.95 -3.99 17.10
CA LEU A 38 2.74 -3.17 17.13
C LEU A 38 2.39 -2.74 18.54
N LEU A 39 2.46 -3.66 19.52
CA LEU A 39 2.26 -3.35 20.93
C LEU A 39 3.28 -2.32 21.42
N PHE A 40 4.55 -2.50 21.08
CA PHE A 40 5.60 -1.55 21.43
C PHE A 40 5.33 -0.17 20.84
N ALA A 41 4.99 -0.08 19.56
CA ALA A 41 4.68 1.18 18.88
C ALA A 41 3.47 1.88 19.51
N LEU A 42 2.43 1.12 19.85
CA LEU A 42 1.20 1.62 20.48
C LEU A 42 1.49 2.17 21.88
N LEU A 43 2.18 1.40 22.71
CA LEU A 43 2.58 1.83 24.05
C LEU A 43 3.48 3.06 23.98
N PHE A 44 4.46 3.07 23.07
CA PHE A 44 5.33 4.22 22.86
C PHE A 44 4.52 5.48 22.51
N ALA A 45 3.55 5.38 21.59
CA ALA A 45 2.70 6.49 21.22
C ALA A 45 1.90 7.02 22.42
N VAL A 46 1.21 6.14 23.16
CA VAL A 46 0.42 6.51 24.33
C VAL A 46 1.27 7.12 25.46
N PHE A 47 2.50 6.63 25.65
CA PHE A 47 3.40 7.17 26.67
C PHE A 47 4.07 8.48 26.25
N ALA A 48 4.34 8.67 24.96
CA ALA A 48 4.90 9.91 24.43
C ALA A 48 3.86 11.04 24.41
N GLU A 49 2.60 10.71 24.10
CA GLU A 49 1.52 11.68 23.95
C GLU A 49 0.30 11.27 24.79
N PRO A 50 0.16 11.83 26.01
CA PRO A 50 -0.90 11.45 26.93
C PRO A 50 -2.34 11.74 26.46
N SER A 51 -2.53 12.49 25.37
CA SER A 51 -3.86 12.80 24.79
C SER A 51 -4.46 11.65 23.99
N ILE A 52 -3.71 10.58 23.73
CA ILE A 52 -4.21 9.38 23.04
C ILE A 52 -5.13 8.60 23.97
N HIS A 53 -6.43 8.65 23.67
CA HIS A 53 -7.48 8.04 24.50
C HIS A 53 -8.49 7.22 23.70
N THR A 54 -8.47 7.34 22.38
CA THR A 54 -9.44 6.70 21.50
C THR A 54 -8.79 5.72 20.53
N TYR A 55 -9.61 4.84 19.94
CA TYR A 55 -9.13 3.93 18.89
C TYR A 55 -8.82 4.66 17.59
N THR A 56 -9.53 5.76 17.30
CA THR A 56 -9.25 6.61 16.14
C THR A 56 -7.80 7.11 16.14
N ASP A 57 -7.27 7.48 17.30
CA ASP A 57 -5.89 7.96 17.46
C ASP A 57 -4.84 6.89 17.05
N LEU A 58 -5.23 5.61 17.04
CA LEU A 58 -4.37 4.48 16.69
C LEU A 58 -4.39 4.13 15.19
N ILE A 59 -5.32 4.70 14.41
CA ILE A 59 -5.44 4.45 12.96
C ILE A 59 -4.14 4.77 12.20
N PRO A 60 -3.44 5.89 12.45
CA PRO A 60 -2.17 6.17 11.77
C PRO A 60 -1.11 5.08 12.03
N ALA A 61 -0.99 4.60 13.26
CA ALA A 61 -0.06 3.53 13.62
C ALA A 61 -0.43 2.19 12.95
N PHE A 62 -1.73 1.88 12.86
CA PHE A 62 -2.25 0.75 12.08
C PHE A 62 -1.85 0.87 10.60
N LEU A 63 -2.11 2.01 9.97
CA LEU A 63 -1.84 2.19 8.53
C LEU A 63 -0.34 2.10 8.26
N ILE A 64 0.50 2.78 9.04
CA ILE A 64 1.97 2.72 8.89
C ILE A 64 2.45 1.28 9.04
N GLY A 65 2.00 0.56 10.07
CA GLY A 65 2.36 -0.83 10.28
C GLY A 65 1.92 -1.73 9.12
N LEU A 66 0.71 -1.54 8.61
CA LEU A 66 0.14 -2.29 7.48
C LEU A 66 1.02 -2.12 6.22
N TYR A 67 1.30 -0.88 5.83
CA TYR A 67 2.13 -0.58 4.66
C TYR A 67 3.56 -1.08 4.83
N VAL A 68 4.22 -0.76 5.95
CA VAL A 68 5.63 -1.12 6.14
C VAL A 68 5.80 -2.64 6.21
N ALA A 69 5.09 -3.31 7.11
CA ALA A 69 5.25 -4.76 7.30
C ALA A 69 4.82 -5.52 6.04
N GLY A 70 3.72 -5.11 5.42
CA GLY A 70 3.13 -5.80 4.29
C GLY A 70 3.89 -5.63 2.99
N LEU A 71 4.41 -4.44 2.69
CA LEU A 71 5.23 -4.21 1.50
C LEU A 71 6.60 -4.89 1.66
N ILE A 72 7.17 -4.92 2.87
CA ILE A 72 8.36 -5.73 3.16
C ILE A 72 8.09 -7.21 2.90
N PHE A 73 6.98 -7.74 3.43
CA PHE A 73 6.58 -9.14 3.22
C PHE A 73 6.40 -9.47 1.74
N THR A 74 5.67 -8.62 1.01
CA THR A 74 5.42 -8.79 -0.43
C THR A 74 6.72 -8.74 -1.23
N SER A 75 7.65 -7.83 -0.90
CA SER A 75 8.94 -7.72 -1.59
C SER A 75 9.82 -8.98 -1.48
N LYS A 76 9.60 -9.81 -0.45
CA LYS A 76 10.35 -11.05 -0.19
C LYS A 76 9.68 -12.30 -0.77
N SER A 77 8.46 -12.19 -1.28
CA SER A 77 7.63 -13.32 -1.71
C SER A 77 8.22 -14.14 -2.87
N PHE A 78 9.03 -13.53 -3.73
CA PHE A 78 9.77 -14.21 -4.82
C PHE A 78 11.29 -14.20 -4.60
N SER A 79 11.74 -14.12 -3.35
CA SER A 79 13.18 -14.07 -3.01
C SER A 79 13.96 -15.32 -3.44
N GLU A 80 13.28 -16.47 -3.63
CA GLU A 80 13.87 -17.70 -4.14
C GLU A 80 14.43 -17.54 -5.55
N LEU A 81 13.79 -16.72 -6.38
CA LEU A 81 14.26 -16.38 -7.74
C LEU A 81 15.54 -15.54 -7.74
N GLY A 82 15.95 -15.02 -6.58
CA GLY A 82 17.19 -14.25 -6.41
C GLY A 82 18.45 -15.11 -6.28
N ASN A 83 18.30 -16.40 -5.98
CA ASN A 83 19.41 -17.36 -5.83
C ASN A 83 19.26 -18.50 -6.84
N LYS A 84 20.31 -18.77 -7.63
CA LYS A 84 20.29 -19.79 -8.68
C LYS A 84 19.89 -21.18 -8.16
N SER A 85 20.35 -21.58 -6.96
CA SER A 85 20.03 -22.90 -6.41
C SER A 85 18.55 -23.00 -6.01
N ARG A 86 18.05 -22.04 -5.22
CA ARG A 86 16.64 -22.01 -4.77
C ARG A 86 15.66 -21.77 -5.92
N GLY A 87 16.09 -21.01 -6.92
CA GLY A 87 15.33 -20.80 -8.14
C GLY A 87 15.08 -22.12 -8.87
N ILE A 88 16.11 -22.96 -9.05
CA ILE A 88 15.93 -24.28 -9.69
C ILE A 88 14.94 -25.14 -8.90
N ASP A 89 15.09 -25.22 -7.58
CA ASP A 89 14.15 -25.99 -6.73
C ASP A 89 12.72 -25.49 -6.86
N TYR A 90 12.51 -24.17 -6.88
CA TYR A 90 11.20 -23.53 -7.07
C TYR A 90 10.59 -23.82 -8.45
N LEU A 91 11.41 -23.79 -9.51
CA LEU A 91 10.98 -24.06 -10.88
C LEU A 91 10.56 -25.52 -11.07
N LEU A 92 11.30 -26.46 -10.45
CA LEU A 92 11.04 -27.90 -10.52
C LEU A 92 9.81 -28.38 -9.75
N LEU A 93 9.17 -27.51 -8.94
CA LEU A 93 7.94 -27.87 -8.25
C LEU A 93 6.83 -28.21 -9.27
N PRO A 94 6.13 -29.35 -9.09
CA PRO A 94 5.10 -29.82 -10.03
C PRO A 94 3.79 -29.02 -9.87
N ALA A 95 3.86 -27.72 -10.10
CA ALA A 95 2.75 -26.78 -10.13
C ALA A 95 2.92 -25.86 -11.35
N SER A 96 1.81 -25.46 -11.95
CA SER A 96 1.85 -24.50 -13.07
C SER A 96 2.28 -23.11 -12.59
N HIS A 97 2.81 -22.29 -13.49
CA HIS A 97 3.19 -20.89 -13.20
C HIS A 97 2.04 -20.09 -12.58
N LEU A 98 0.81 -20.32 -13.07
CA LEU A 98 -0.37 -19.60 -12.61
C LEU A 98 -0.74 -20.02 -11.19
N GLU A 99 -0.66 -21.30 -10.86
CA GLU A 99 -0.93 -21.78 -9.49
C GLU A 99 0.10 -21.28 -8.48
N LYS A 100 1.39 -21.25 -8.88
CA LYS A 100 2.46 -20.67 -8.07
C LYS A 100 2.19 -19.18 -7.82
N PHE A 101 1.89 -18.43 -8.88
CA PHE A 101 1.58 -17.00 -8.81
C PHE A 101 0.35 -16.71 -7.95
N LEU A 102 -0.77 -17.41 -8.18
CA LEU A 102 -2.01 -17.24 -7.41
C LEU A 102 -1.81 -17.57 -5.92
N THR A 103 -1.03 -18.59 -5.61
CA THR A 103 -0.69 -18.94 -4.21
C THR A 103 0.03 -17.77 -3.54
N THR A 104 1.07 -17.25 -4.18
CA THR A 104 1.83 -16.11 -3.65
C THR A 104 0.96 -14.85 -3.57
N LEU A 105 0.10 -14.61 -4.57
CA LEU A 105 -0.84 -13.49 -4.59
C LEU A 105 -1.81 -13.57 -3.41
N LEU A 106 -2.47 -14.71 -3.19
CA LEU A 106 -3.41 -14.90 -2.08
C LEU A 106 -2.73 -14.76 -0.71
N ILE A 107 -1.52 -15.29 -0.56
CA ILE A 107 -0.76 -15.20 0.69
C ILE A 107 -0.37 -13.75 1.00
N THR A 108 0.13 -13.02 0.00
CA THR A 108 0.59 -11.63 0.19
C THR A 108 -0.53 -10.60 0.26
N THR A 109 -1.72 -10.94 -0.22
CA THR A 109 -2.92 -10.09 -0.12
C THR A 109 -3.79 -10.51 1.08
N ILE A 110 -4.63 -11.53 0.90
CA ILE A 110 -5.64 -11.97 1.88
C ILE A 110 -4.97 -12.57 3.12
N GLY A 111 -3.98 -13.43 2.93
CA GLY A 111 -3.28 -14.09 4.04
C GLY A 111 -2.58 -13.09 4.97
N PHE A 112 -1.82 -12.15 4.38
CA PHE A 112 -1.15 -11.09 5.12
C PHE A 112 -2.16 -10.18 5.83
N LEU A 113 -3.21 -9.72 5.14
CA LEU A 113 -4.23 -8.88 5.75
C LEU A 113 -4.89 -9.56 6.95
N ALA A 114 -5.29 -10.83 6.83
CA ALA A 114 -5.90 -11.57 7.92
C ALA A 114 -4.97 -11.67 9.15
N ILE A 115 -3.71 -12.05 8.94
CA ILE A 115 -2.70 -12.14 10.01
C ILE A 115 -2.44 -10.77 10.65
N TYR A 116 -2.32 -9.72 9.83
CA TYR A 116 -2.06 -8.36 10.30
C TYR A 116 -3.19 -7.84 11.20
N HIS A 117 -4.44 -8.04 10.80
CA HIS A 117 -5.61 -7.66 11.61
C HIS A 117 -5.64 -8.40 12.95
N VAL A 118 -5.37 -9.71 12.94
CA VAL A 118 -5.29 -10.50 14.17
C VAL A 118 -4.15 -9.99 15.06
N ALA A 119 -2.96 -9.74 14.50
CA ALA A 119 -1.82 -9.21 15.23
C ALA A 119 -2.12 -7.86 15.88
N PHE A 120 -2.70 -6.95 15.12
CA PHE A 120 -3.05 -5.62 15.60
C PHE A 120 -4.15 -5.69 16.67
N PHE A 121 -5.17 -6.50 16.48
CA PHE A 121 -6.21 -6.73 17.48
C PHE A 121 -5.63 -7.24 18.81
N LEU A 122 -4.73 -8.23 18.76
CA LEU A 122 -4.04 -8.74 19.94
C LEU A 122 -3.17 -7.67 20.60
N ALA A 123 -2.45 -6.86 19.81
CA ALA A 123 -1.62 -5.77 20.30
C ALA A 123 -2.45 -4.69 21.02
N VAL A 124 -3.57 -4.27 20.44
CA VAL A 124 -4.48 -3.30 21.07
C VAL A 124 -5.04 -3.86 22.37
N LYS A 125 -5.53 -5.10 22.38
CA LYS A 125 -6.08 -5.73 23.60
C LYS A 125 -5.05 -5.86 24.72
N ALA A 126 -3.81 -6.22 24.37
CA ALA A 126 -2.71 -6.24 25.33
C ALA A 126 -2.36 -4.83 25.83
N GLY A 127 -2.33 -3.83 24.93
CA GLY A 127 -2.06 -2.44 25.26
C GLY A 127 -3.12 -1.84 26.20
N GLU A 128 -4.40 -2.08 25.92
CA GLU A 128 -5.52 -1.69 26.79
C GLU A 128 -5.37 -2.24 28.21
N GLY A 129 -5.00 -3.52 28.34
CA GLY A 129 -4.76 -4.13 29.65
C GLY A 129 -3.66 -3.41 30.43
N ILE A 130 -2.55 -3.08 29.76
CA ILE A 130 -1.42 -2.37 30.38
C ILE A 130 -1.81 -0.93 30.77
N ILE A 131 -2.51 -0.21 29.89
CA ILE A 131 -2.94 1.17 30.11
C ILE A 131 -3.97 1.24 31.24
N SER A 132 -4.95 0.34 31.25
CA SER A 132 -5.99 0.27 32.27
C SER A 132 -5.42 -0.01 33.67
N LEU A 133 -4.38 -0.85 33.76
CA LEU A 133 -3.70 -1.11 35.04
C LEU A 133 -2.98 0.11 35.60
N ARG A 134 -2.54 1.04 34.74
CA ARG A 134 -1.77 2.22 35.14
C ARG A 134 -2.66 3.45 35.38
N ASN A 135 -3.53 3.76 34.44
CA ASN A 135 -4.28 5.02 34.41
C ASN A 135 -5.73 4.89 34.95
N GLY A 136 -6.17 3.66 35.26
CA GLY A 136 -7.54 3.39 35.74
C GLY A 136 -8.65 3.61 34.71
N THR A 137 -8.31 4.04 33.49
CA THR A 137 -9.25 4.27 32.38
C THR A 137 -8.78 3.49 31.15
N PRO A 138 -9.64 2.63 30.58
CA PRO A 138 -9.34 1.95 29.31
C PRO A 138 -9.46 2.93 28.12
N LEU A 139 -8.89 2.55 26.98
CA LEU A 139 -9.14 3.24 25.70
C LEU A 139 -10.62 3.19 25.35
N VAL A 140 -11.15 4.31 24.85
CA VAL A 140 -12.54 4.40 24.38
C VAL A 140 -12.62 3.89 22.95
N ASN A 141 -13.42 2.85 22.72
CA ASN A 141 -13.70 2.38 21.36
C ASN A 141 -14.77 3.27 20.70
N ASP A 142 -14.30 4.25 19.95
CA ASP A 142 -15.11 5.22 19.21
C ASP A 142 -15.29 4.87 17.72
N LEU A 143 -14.69 3.76 17.25
CA LEU A 143 -14.70 3.37 15.83
C LEU A 143 -16.12 3.17 15.26
N ALA A 144 -17.09 2.82 16.11
CA ALA A 144 -18.49 2.67 15.68
C ALA A 144 -19.23 4.01 15.52
N TYR A 145 -18.72 5.09 16.12
CA TYR A 145 -19.37 6.40 16.15
C TYR A 145 -18.63 7.43 15.27
N ASN A 146 -17.35 7.21 14.99
CA ASN A 146 -16.55 8.13 14.20
C ASN A 146 -16.78 7.94 12.69
N ARG A 147 -17.65 8.78 12.12
CA ARG A 147 -17.95 8.79 10.68
C ARG A 147 -16.80 9.29 9.81
N GLU A 148 -15.77 9.94 10.38
CA GLU A 148 -14.56 10.32 9.63
C GLU A 148 -13.58 9.14 9.50
N ALA A 149 -13.72 8.11 10.32
CA ALA A 149 -13.00 6.85 10.17
C ALA A 149 -13.48 6.03 8.95
N ASP A 150 -14.53 6.46 8.23
CA ASP A 150 -15.13 5.74 7.08
C ASP A 150 -14.21 5.58 5.85
N ASN A 151 -13.01 6.18 5.84
CA ASN A 151 -12.13 6.12 4.67
C ASN A 151 -11.27 4.83 4.57
N TRP A 152 -11.71 3.74 5.20
CA TRP A 152 -11.08 2.42 5.10
C TRP A 152 -10.99 1.93 3.65
N TYR A 153 -12.03 2.21 2.86
CA TYR A 153 -12.08 1.81 1.45
C TYR A 153 -10.88 2.32 0.66
N ILE A 154 -10.60 3.63 0.73
CA ILE A 154 -9.46 4.24 0.01
C ILE A 154 -8.14 3.68 0.53
N ASN A 155 -8.01 3.45 1.83
CA ASN A 155 -6.80 2.89 2.40
C ASN A 155 -6.54 1.45 1.94
N TYR A 156 -7.56 0.58 1.92
CA TYR A 156 -7.41 -0.78 1.39
C TYR A 156 -7.15 -0.78 -0.11
N PHE A 157 -7.77 0.13 -0.85
CA PHE A 157 -7.50 0.29 -2.26
C PHE A 157 -6.03 0.66 -2.52
N ILE A 158 -5.51 1.71 -1.87
CA ILE A 158 -4.10 2.13 -1.98
C ILE A 158 -3.18 0.98 -1.54
N TRP A 159 -3.55 0.24 -0.51
CA TRP A 159 -2.85 -0.97 -0.09
C TRP A 159 -2.76 -2.01 -1.22
N PHE A 160 -3.85 -2.33 -1.93
CA PHE A 160 -3.81 -3.28 -3.05
C PHE A 160 -2.95 -2.78 -4.22
N VAL A 161 -3.00 -1.48 -4.54
CA VAL A 161 -2.12 -0.89 -5.57
C VAL A 161 -0.65 -1.02 -5.15
N ALA A 162 -0.32 -0.63 -3.92
CA ALA A 162 1.03 -0.71 -3.39
C ALA A 162 1.53 -2.17 -3.35
N GLN A 163 0.69 -3.09 -2.88
CA GLN A 163 0.98 -4.52 -2.87
C GLN A 163 1.24 -5.03 -4.30
N ALA A 164 0.42 -4.65 -5.28
CA ALA A 164 0.59 -5.07 -6.67
C ALA A 164 1.91 -4.56 -7.27
N MET A 165 2.28 -3.30 -7.00
CA MET A 165 3.56 -2.73 -7.43
C MET A 165 4.75 -3.49 -6.83
N PHE A 166 4.70 -3.82 -5.53
CA PHE A 166 5.77 -4.55 -4.86
C PHE A 166 5.84 -6.02 -5.29
N LEU A 167 4.71 -6.64 -5.59
CA LEU A 167 4.64 -7.98 -6.15
C LEU A 167 5.30 -8.02 -7.53
N LEU A 168 4.97 -7.06 -8.40
CA LEU A 168 5.64 -6.89 -9.69
C LEU A 168 7.14 -6.62 -9.50
N GLY A 169 7.50 -5.76 -8.56
CA GLY A 169 8.88 -5.40 -8.24
C GLY A 169 9.73 -6.60 -7.83
N THR A 170 9.22 -7.52 -7.01
CA THR A 170 9.95 -8.73 -6.62
C THR A 170 10.09 -9.75 -7.75
N VAL A 171 9.12 -9.81 -8.66
CA VAL A 171 9.27 -10.60 -9.88
C VAL A 171 10.27 -9.94 -10.83
N TYR A 172 10.34 -8.62 -10.93
CA TYR A 172 11.26 -7.94 -11.85
C TYR A 172 12.71 -7.95 -11.33
N PHE A 173 12.89 -7.57 -10.06
CA PHE A 173 14.18 -7.38 -9.42
C PHE A 173 14.57 -8.60 -8.56
N GLN A 174 15.43 -9.47 -9.09
CA GLN A 174 15.90 -10.68 -8.39
C GLN A 174 16.62 -10.39 -7.05
N LYS A 175 17.42 -9.32 -7.02
CA LYS A 175 18.17 -8.88 -5.82
C LYS A 175 17.79 -7.45 -5.46
N TYR A 176 17.65 -7.21 -4.16
CA TYR A 176 17.28 -5.92 -3.57
C TYR A 176 15.95 -5.37 -4.12
N SER A 177 14.96 -6.25 -4.29
CA SER A 177 13.64 -5.89 -4.85
C SER A 177 13.00 -4.71 -4.14
N LEU A 178 12.97 -4.71 -2.81
CA LEU A 178 12.37 -3.65 -2.02
C LEU A 178 12.97 -2.29 -2.38
N ILE A 179 14.29 -2.16 -2.29
CA ILE A 179 15.01 -0.90 -2.52
C ILE A 179 14.80 -0.42 -3.96
N LYS A 180 14.89 -1.33 -4.94
CA LYS A 180 14.72 -0.99 -6.36
C LYS A 180 13.29 -0.58 -6.71
N THR A 181 12.30 -1.23 -6.10
CA THR A 181 10.89 -0.89 -6.30
C THR A 181 10.57 0.47 -5.71
N VAL A 182 11.02 0.72 -4.48
CA VAL A 182 10.89 2.03 -3.82
C VAL A 182 11.59 3.12 -4.66
N LEU A 183 12.81 2.86 -5.14
CA LEU A 183 13.54 3.79 -5.98
C LEU A 183 12.80 4.10 -7.30
N CYS A 184 12.30 3.07 -7.99
CA CYS A 184 11.50 3.27 -9.21
C CYS A 184 10.24 4.09 -8.93
N PHE A 185 9.57 3.83 -7.80
CA PHE A 185 8.40 4.59 -7.39
C PHE A 185 8.75 6.07 -7.13
N PHE A 186 9.85 6.37 -6.43
CA PHE A 186 10.31 7.74 -6.22
C PHE A 186 10.70 8.46 -7.51
N ILE A 187 11.38 7.77 -8.43
CA ILE A 187 11.74 8.32 -9.75
C ILE A 187 10.46 8.62 -10.53
N PHE A 188 9.49 7.71 -10.51
CA PHE A 188 8.21 7.88 -11.17
C PHE A 188 7.42 9.07 -10.61
N LEU A 189 7.26 9.17 -9.28
CA LEU A 189 6.56 10.29 -8.64
C LEU A 189 7.24 11.64 -8.93
N THR A 190 8.57 11.69 -8.84
CA THR A 190 9.34 12.90 -9.18
C THR A 190 9.15 13.27 -10.64
N GLY A 191 9.19 12.29 -11.55
CA GLY A 191 8.93 12.51 -12.97
C GLY A 191 7.53 13.08 -13.23
N MET A 192 6.49 12.49 -12.63
CA MET A 192 5.12 13.00 -12.73
C MET A 192 4.99 14.42 -12.18
N TYR A 193 5.61 14.70 -11.04
CA TYR A 193 5.62 16.04 -10.43
C TYR A 193 6.26 17.08 -11.36
N LEU A 194 7.41 16.76 -11.95
CA LEU A 194 8.10 17.65 -12.89
C LEU A 194 7.32 17.85 -14.18
N ILE A 195 6.72 16.79 -14.74
CA ILE A 195 5.88 16.90 -15.93
C ILE A 195 4.67 17.78 -15.63
N ASN A 196 4.00 17.59 -14.49
CA ASN A 196 2.88 18.45 -14.11
C ASN A 196 3.31 19.90 -13.88
N ALA A 197 4.48 20.14 -13.28
CA ALA A 197 5.06 21.47 -13.15
C ALA A 197 5.26 22.16 -14.51
N ILE A 198 5.78 21.44 -15.51
CA ILE A 198 5.94 21.98 -16.86
C ILE A 198 4.58 22.34 -17.46
N PHE A 199 3.58 21.47 -17.34
CA PHE A 199 2.21 21.77 -17.80
C PHE A 199 1.62 22.99 -17.07
N ALA A 200 1.75 23.03 -15.74
CA ALA A 200 1.24 24.13 -14.93
C ALA A 200 1.91 25.45 -15.33
N GLN A 201 3.22 25.45 -15.55
CA GLN A 201 3.96 26.62 -16.03
C GLN A 201 3.51 27.05 -17.44
N ILE A 202 3.23 26.12 -18.36
CA ILE A 202 2.79 26.48 -19.73
C ILE A 202 1.40 27.15 -19.71
N PHE A 203 0.47 26.65 -18.89
CA PHE A 203 -0.93 27.08 -18.92
C PHE A 203 -1.30 28.14 -17.88
N PHE A 204 -0.62 28.16 -16.72
CA PHE A 204 -1.01 28.96 -15.55
C PHE A 204 0.09 29.88 -15.02
N HIS A 205 1.19 30.08 -15.76
CA HIS A 205 2.33 30.90 -15.29
C HIS A 205 1.92 32.29 -14.76
N GLU A 206 0.99 32.99 -15.41
CA GLU A 206 0.57 34.34 -15.01
C GLU A 206 -0.27 34.35 -13.72
N TYR A 207 -0.86 33.20 -13.36
CA TYR A 207 -1.77 33.06 -12.22
C TYR A 207 -1.12 32.33 -11.04
N MET A 208 0.08 31.76 -11.20
CA MET A 208 0.80 31.03 -10.16
C MET A 208 1.89 31.90 -9.55
N ARG A 209 2.09 31.83 -8.24
CA ARG A 209 3.19 32.56 -7.58
C ARG A 209 4.55 31.86 -7.81
N ASP A 210 4.55 30.54 -7.72
CA ASP A 210 5.74 29.71 -7.89
C ASP A 210 5.34 28.39 -8.59
N TRP A 211 6.25 27.80 -9.36
CA TRP A 211 6.01 26.56 -10.12
C TRP A 211 5.67 25.35 -9.23
N LYS A 212 5.97 25.45 -7.92
CA LYS A 212 5.70 24.43 -6.91
C LYS A 212 4.25 24.38 -6.45
N GLU A 213 3.45 25.38 -6.82
CA GLU A 213 2.05 25.52 -6.39
C GLU A 213 1.10 24.62 -7.18
N GLN A 214 1.58 23.43 -7.59
CA GLN A 214 0.82 22.40 -8.28
C GLN A 214 1.01 21.05 -7.58
N PHE A 215 -0.05 20.25 -7.64
CA PHE A 215 -0.02 18.86 -7.22
C PHE A 215 -0.57 18.01 -8.36
N PRO A 216 0.21 17.02 -8.87
CA PRO A 216 -0.24 16.16 -9.94
C PRO A 216 -1.58 15.52 -9.59
N PHE A 217 -2.53 15.58 -10.53
CA PHE A 217 -3.87 15.00 -10.40
C PHE A 217 -4.77 15.62 -9.32
N ILE A 218 -4.29 16.51 -8.45
CA ILE A 218 -5.13 17.18 -7.45
C ILE A 218 -5.56 18.55 -7.98
N GLY A 219 -4.60 19.38 -8.40
CA GLY A 219 -4.91 20.72 -8.90
C GLY A 219 -3.73 21.68 -8.86
N VAL A 220 -3.98 22.88 -9.34
CA VAL A 220 -3.01 23.99 -9.38
C VAL A 220 -3.56 25.12 -8.53
N ASN A 221 -2.76 25.62 -7.58
CA ASN A 221 -3.13 26.80 -6.80
C ASN A 221 -2.88 28.05 -7.66
N ILE A 222 -3.93 28.83 -7.85
CA ILE A 222 -3.90 30.08 -8.59
C ILE A 222 -4.24 31.26 -7.67
N LEU A 223 -3.64 32.40 -7.97
CA LEU A 223 -3.91 33.69 -7.36
C LEU A 223 -5.12 34.31 -8.09
N LEU A 224 -6.19 34.64 -7.37
CA LEU A 224 -7.25 35.45 -7.96
C LEU A 224 -6.90 36.94 -7.90
N PRO A 225 -7.07 37.68 -9.00
CA PRO A 225 -7.05 39.13 -8.94
C PRO A 225 -8.26 39.61 -8.13
N HIS A 226 -8.03 40.49 -7.15
CA HIS A 226 -9.13 41.24 -6.55
C HIS A 226 -9.49 42.38 -7.51
N ASN A 227 -10.77 42.47 -7.92
CA ASN A 227 -11.24 43.59 -8.72
C ASN A 227 -11.12 44.88 -7.87
N MET A 228 -10.17 45.74 -8.21
CA MET A 228 -10.31 47.18 -7.98
C MET A 228 -9.88 47.90 -9.26
N GLU A 229 -10.75 48.82 -9.68
CA GLU A 229 -10.58 49.66 -10.85
C GLU A 229 -9.20 50.34 -10.85
N ALA A 230 -8.64 50.47 -12.06
CA ALA A 230 -7.47 51.29 -12.42
C ALA A 230 -6.11 50.94 -11.76
N HIS A 231 -5.31 50.22 -12.55
CA HIS A 231 -3.84 50.35 -12.72
C HIS A 231 -2.84 49.88 -11.64
N THR A 232 -3.23 49.20 -10.57
CA THR A 232 -2.27 48.41 -9.78
C THR A 232 -2.92 47.16 -9.20
N ALA A 233 -2.74 46.01 -9.88
CA ALA A 233 -3.20 44.72 -9.38
C ALA A 233 -2.34 44.30 -8.18
N GLN A 234 -2.87 44.45 -6.98
CA GLN A 234 -2.30 43.87 -5.77
C GLN A 234 -2.97 42.51 -5.53
N TYR A 235 -2.24 41.43 -5.79
CA TYR A 235 -2.70 40.06 -5.55
C TYR A 235 -2.85 39.81 -4.04
N SER A 236 -4.03 39.36 -3.60
CA SER A 236 -4.18 38.88 -2.22
C SER A 236 -3.62 37.45 -2.11
N MET A 237 -3.13 37.07 -0.94
CA MET A 237 -2.59 35.72 -0.64
C MET A 237 -3.71 34.65 -0.53
N ASN A 238 -4.86 34.86 -1.17
CA ASN A 238 -5.95 33.89 -1.21
C ASN A 238 -5.73 32.95 -2.39
N PHE A 239 -5.00 31.87 -2.14
CA PHE A 239 -4.85 30.77 -3.09
C PHE A 239 -6.19 30.05 -3.27
N VAL A 240 -6.61 29.85 -4.52
CA VAL A 240 -7.70 28.94 -4.84
C VAL A 240 -7.13 27.77 -5.63
N MET A 241 -7.40 26.56 -5.15
CA MET A 241 -6.99 25.34 -5.82
C MET A 241 -7.93 25.07 -6.99
N LEU A 242 -7.42 25.16 -8.20
CA LEU A 242 -8.14 24.76 -9.40
C LEU A 242 -8.11 23.23 -9.49
N GLU A 243 -9.15 22.61 -8.95
CA GLU A 243 -9.34 21.17 -8.98
C GLU A 243 -9.90 20.70 -10.33
N LEU A 244 -9.57 19.46 -10.70
CA LEU A 244 -10.19 18.82 -11.86
C LEU A 244 -11.72 18.75 -11.67
N PRO A 245 -12.53 19.06 -12.71
CA PRO A 245 -13.97 18.94 -12.61
C PRO A 245 -14.37 17.55 -12.13
N LYS A 246 -15.28 17.47 -11.13
CA LYS A 246 -15.70 16.18 -10.52
C LYS A 246 -16.16 15.13 -11.55
N LYS A 247 -16.69 15.57 -12.69
CA LYS A 247 -17.11 14.72 -13.82
C LYS A 247 -15.94 14.04 -14.55
N ALA A 248 -14.76 14.68 -14.61
CA ALA A 248 -13.54 14.09 -15.15
C ALA A 248 -12.78 13.29 -14.09
N TRP A 249 -12.84 13.73 -12.83
CA TRP A 249 -12.13 13.10 -11.71
C TRP A 249 -12.66 11.72 -11.35
N LYS A 250 -13.99 11.59 -11.19
CA LYS A 250 -14.63 10.32 -10.77
C LYS A 250 -14.34 9.13 -11.70
N PRO A 251 -14.49 9.22 -13.04
CA PRO A 251 -14.19 8.09 -13.91
C PRO A 251 -12.70 7.75 -13.95
N LEU A 252 -11.82 8.75 -13.82
CA LEU A 252 -10.37 8.52 -13.74
C LEU A 252 -10.00 7.74 -12.48
N LEU A 253 -10.56 8.13 -11.32
CA LEU A 253 -10.39 7.38 -10.07
C LEU A 253 -10.95 5.96 -10.18
N TYR A 254 -12.14 5.79 -10.75
CA TYR A 254 -12.75 4.47 -10.96
C TYR A 254 -11.86 3.59 -11.86
N PHE A 255 -11.32 4.15 -12.94
CA PHE A 255 -10.39 3.43 -13.81
C PHE A 255 -9.12 3.03 -13.05
N PHE A 256 -8.51 3.98 -12.33
CA PHE A 256 -7.33 3.70 -11.50
C PHE A 256 -7.62 2.60 -10.47
N GLU A 257 -8.84 2.61 -9.91
CA GLU A 257 -9.26 1.73 -8.86
C GLU A 257 -9.36 0.27 -9.27
N TYR A 258 -10.13 0.01 -10.33
CA TYR A 258 -10.44 -1.35 -10.73
C TYR A 258 -9.47 -1.94 -11.75
N PHE A 259 -8.73 -1.10 -12.47
CA PHE A 259 -7.86 -1.57 -13.56
C PHE A 259 -6.40 -1.75 -13.13
N VAL A 260 -5.85 -0.84 -12.30
CA VAL A 260 -4.41 -0.81 -12.03
C VAL A 260 -3.92 -2.04 -11.27
N PRO A 261 -4.52 -2.47 -10.14
CA PRO A 261 -4.03 -3.66 -9.44
C PRO A 261 -4.09 -4.94 -10.31
N PRO A 262 -5.22 -5.26 -10.99
CA PRO A 262 -5.27 -6.43 -11.88
C PRO A 262 -4.29 -6.36 -13.06
N ALA A 263 -4.09 -5.17 -13.65
CA ALA A 263 -3.11 -4.99 -14.71
C ALA A 263 -1.68 -5.28 -14.21
N LEU A 264 -1.30 -4.74 -13.05
CA LEU A 264 0.02 -4.98 -12.45
C LEU A 264 0.22 -6.46 -12.08
N TRP A 265 -0.79 -7.12 -11.52
CA TRP A 265 -0.73 -8.57 -11.25
C TRP A 265 -0.58 -9.38 -12.54
N THR A 266 -1.27 -9.00 -13.61
CA THR A 266 -1.19 -9.67 -14.91
C THR A 266 0.20 -9.54 -15.51
N VAL A 267 0.79 -8.33 -15.47
CA VAL A 267 2.17 -8.10 -15.91
C VAL A 267 3.16 -8.90 -15.07
N ALA A 268 2.95 -8.96 -13.74
CA ALA A 268 3.79 -9.74 -12.83
C ALA A 268 3.73 -11.25 -13.17
N TYR A 269 2.54 -11.76 -13.49
CA TYR A 269 2.36 -13.15 -13.92
C TYR A 269 3.11 -13.47 -15.23
N PHE A 270 2.96 -12.64 -16.26
CA PHE A 270 3.68 -12.86 -17.52
C PHE A 270 5.19 -12.79 -17.32
N LYS A 271 5.66 -11.85 -16.50
CA LYS A 271 7.09 -11.75 -16.20
C LYS A 271 7.64 -12.94 -15.42
N LEU A 272 6.82 -13.54 -14.55
CA LEU A 272 7.19 -14.78 -13.85
C LEU A 272 7.32 -15.93 -14.85
N ARG A 273 6.34 -16.07 -15.75
CA ARG A 273 6.34 -17.09 -16.80
C ARG A 273 7.58 -16.99 -17.71
N ASP A 274 7.97 -15.78 -18.11
CA ASP A 274 9.17 -15.56 -18.96
C ASP A 274 10.48 -16.00 -18.30
N LYS A 275 10.51 -16.16 -16.97
CA LYS A 275 11.70 -16.60 -16.23
C LYS A 275 11.84 -18.12 -16.10
N GLU A 276 10.78 -18.86 -16.40
CA GLU A 276 10.79 -20.33 -16.32
C GLU A 276 11.13 -20.99 -17.67
N ILE A 277 11.18 -20.20 -18.76
CA ILE A 277 11.60 -20.61 -20.13
C ILE A 277 13.10 -20.36 -20.29
#